data_AF-A0A522GCR0-F1
#
_entry.id   AF-A0A522GCR0-F1
#
_cell.length_a   1.000
_cell.length_b   1.000
_cell.length_c   1.000
_cell.angle_alpha   90.00
_cell.angle_beta   90.00
_cell.angle_gamma   90.00
#
_symmetry.space_group_name_H-M   'P 1'
#
loop_
_entity.id
_entity.type
_entity.pdbx_description
1 polymer ?
#
loop_
_entity_poly.entity_id
_entity_poly.type
_entity_poly.pdbx_seq_one_letter_code
_entity_poly.pdbx_strand_id
1 'polypeptide(L)'
;MRKQVQTEHPELTLTQIYNVLEKLRAGEALSDTEEAIKMNGLVLIIKELHDSIDRLTAGAYGWPTDLSDEDILARLVALNAERAAEEKRGLIRWLRPDYQRARAGITGETPVKEEQIEAELVAMDAKAQKPMFPTGDVERTAAVFAALMNASAPLDGAAIARSFRQGMKIEPAILRVLAALARIGNVHTSDGRRFALRRSA
;
A
#
# COMPACT_ATOMS: atom_id res chain seq x y z
N MET A 1 5.58 25.98 37.41
CA MET A 1 5.16 24.81 38.20
C MET A 1 6.31 23.83 38.46
N ARG A 2 6.70 22.93 37.53
CA ARG A 2 7.77 21.92 37.81
C ARG A 2 9.06 22.49 38.40
N LYS A 3 9.60 23.57 37.78
CA LYS A 3 10.83 24.22 38.25
C LYS A 3 10.67 24.86 39.64
N GLN A 4 9.47 25.33 39.99
CA GLN A 4 9.19 25.92 41.30
C GLN A 4 9.13 24.83 42.37
N VAL A 5 8.38 23.75 42.13
CA VAL A 5 8.29 22.60 43.03
C VAL A 5 9.67 21.98 43.30
N GLN A 6 10.51 21.80 42.27
CA GLN A 6 11.88 21.28 42.46
C GLN A 6 12.80 22.24 43.22
N THR A 7 12.50 23.54 43.23
CA THR A 7 13.27 24.53 44.01
C THR A 7 12.84 24.51 45.47
N GLU A 8 11.54 24.33 45.73
CA GLU A 8 10.95 24.28 47.06
C GLU A 8 11.18 22.92 47.76
N HIS A 9 11.25 21.83 46.97
CA HIS A 9 11.43 20.45 47.43
C HIS A 9 12.53 19.74 46.62
N PRO A 10 13.82 20.10 46.83
CA PRO A 10 14.94 19.55 46.07
C PRO A 10 15.16 18.03 46.26
N GLU A 11 14.66 17.47 47.35
CA GLU A 11 14.65 16.03 47.63
C GLU A 11 13.63 15.25 46.79
N LEU A 12 12.66 15.95 46.18
CA LEU A 12 11.57 15.35 45.46
C LEU A 12 11.95 15.06 44.00
N THR A 13 12.00 13.76 43.65
CA THR A 13 12.33 13.32 42.29
C THR A 13 11.08 13.16 41.42
N LEU A 14 11.27 13.28 40.09
CA LEU A 14 10.19 13.02 39.14
C LEU A 14 9.62 11.61 39.30
N THR A 15 10.48 10.61 39.47
CA THR A 15 10.09 9.21 39.61
C THR A 15 9.17 9.00 40.82
N GLN A 16 9.48 9.64 41.96
CA GLN A 16 8.62 9.56 43.15
C GLN A 16 7.24 10.17 42.89
N ILE A 17 7.18 11.33 42.24
CA ILE A 17 5.91 11.99 41.84
C ILE A 17 5.08 11.06 40.95
N TYR A 18 5.71 10.43 39.94
CA TYR A 18 5.01 9.53 39.02
C TYR A 18 4.59 8.21 39.68
N ASN A 19 5.37 7.65 40.61
CA ASN A 19 4.94 6.47 41.37
C ASN A 19 3.67 6.74 42.18
N VAL A 20 3.60 7.90 42.85
CA VAL A 20 2.40 8.32 43.59
C VAL A 20 1.23 8.60 42.65
N LEU A 21 1.48 9.20 41.48
CA LEU A 21 0.45 9.41 40.45
C LEU A 21 -0.17 8.08 39.99
N GLU A 22 0.65 7.07 39.72
CA GLU A 22 0.17 5.76 39.27
C GLU A 22 -0.65 5.06 40.37
N LYS A 23 -0.21 5.13 41.64
CA LYS A 23 -1.01 4.64 42.77
C LYS A 23 -2.37 5.35 42.89
N LEU A 24 -2.40 6.67 42.70
CA LEU A 24 -3.65 7.43 42.68
C LEU A 24 -4.57 7.02 41.53
N ARG A 25 -4.02 6.70 40.36
CA ARG A 25 -4.79 6.19 39.21
C ARG A 25 -5.34 4.80 39.48
N ALA A 26 -4.57 3.94 40.12
CA ALA A 26 -4.97 2.60 40.55
C ALA A 26 -5.96 2.60 41.73
N GLY A 27 -6.17 3.74 42.40
CA GLY A 27 -7.02 3.83 43.59
C GLY A 27 -6.40 3.21 44.84
N GLU A 28 -5.08 3.05 44.87
CA GLU A 28 -4.35 2.49 46.01
C GLU A 28 -4.29 3.48 47.18
N ALA A 29 -4.28 2.96 48.40
CA ALA A 29 -4.07 3.78 49.59
C ALA A 29 -2.62 4.30 49.62
N LEU A 30 -2.47 5.59 49.90
CA LEU A 30 -1.16 6.23 50.01
C LEU A 30 -0.69 6.22 51.47
N SER A 31 0.60 5.95 51.66
CA SER A 31 1.27 6.11 52.95
C SER A 31 1.49 7.59 53.29
N ASP A 32 1.79 7.89 54.56
CA ASP A 32 2.02 9.28 55.01
C ASP A 32 3.13 9.99 54.22
N THR A 33 4.16 9.25 53.80
CA THR A 33 5.25 9.78 52.97
C THR A 33 4.79 10.05 51.54
N GLU A 34 3.96 9.18 50.97
CA GLU A 34 3.36 9.37 49.66
C GLU A 34 2.35 10.52 49.65
N GLU A 35 1.68 10.77 50.78
CA GLU A 35 0.75 11.87 50.94
C GLU A 35 1.46 13.22 51.03
N ALA A 36 2.63 13.26 51.68
CA ALA A 36 3.54 14.40 51.59
C ALA A 36 4.03 14.64 50.15
N ILE A 37 4.39 13.58 49.42
CA ILE A 37 4.79 13.66 48.00
C ILE A 37 3.64 14.17 47.13
N LYS A 38 2.42 13.69 47.35
CA LYS A 38 1.22 14.13 46.62
C LYS A 38 0.99 15.63 46.76
N MET A 39 1.12 16.15 47.98
CA MET A 39 0.94 17.57 48.27
C MET A 39 2.09 18.41 47.71
N ASN A 40 3.32 18.12 48.11
CA ASN A 40 4.51 18.89 47.73
C ASN A 40 4.80 18.80 46.23
N GLY A 41 4.55 17.64 45.63
CA GLY A 41 4.69 17.38 44.19
C GLY A 41 3.56 17.92 43.33
N LEU A 42 2.49 18.46 43.93
CA LEU A 42 1.27 18.90 43.24
C LEU A 42 0.70 17.82 42.31
N VAL A 43 0.71 16.56 42.77
CA VAL A 43 0.41 15.38 41.93
C VAL A 43 -1.01 15.45 41.33
N LEU A 44 -1.98 16.02 42.04
CA LEU A 44 -3.35 16.19 41.54
C LEU A 44 -3.41 17.13 40.31
N ILE A 45 -2.65 18.22 40.32
CA ILE A 45 -2.58 19.14 39.18
C ILE A 45 -1.88 18.46 38.00
N ILE A 46 -0.82 17.70 38.28
CA ILE A 46 -0.15 16.89 37.25
C ILE A 46 -1.13 15.90 36.63
N LYS A 47 -1.91 15.18 37.45
CA LYS A 47 -2.93 14.26 36.97
C LYS A 47 -3.93 14.97 36.04
N GLU A 48 -4.50 16.09 36.47
CA GLU A 48 -5.45 16.86 35.66
C GLU A 48 -4.87 17.30 34.32
N LEU A 49 -3.62 17.78 34.32
CA LEU A 49 -2.94 18.21 33.10
C LEU A 49 -2.67 17.05 32.15
N HIS A 50 -2.24 15.89 32.66
CA HIS A 50 -2.07 14.68 31.86
C HIS A 50 -3.40 14.22 31.28
N ASP A 51 -4.44 14.10 32.10
CA ASP A 51 -5.77 13.69 31.63
C ASP A 51 -6.32 14.68 30.58
N SER A 52 -6.00 15.97 30.69
CA SER A 52 -6.36 16.98 29.69
C SER A 52 -5.59 16.80 28.38
N ILE A 53 -4.28 16.57 28.45
CA ILE A 53 -3.45 16.28 27.27
C ILE A 53 -3.92 15.00 26.57
N ASP A 54 -4.21 13.95 27.32
CA ASP A 54 -4.66 12.67 26.78
C ASP A 54 -6.00 12.82 26.05
N ARG A 55 -6.97 13.51 26.66
CA ARG A 55 -8.26 13.82 26.01
C ARG A 55 -8.11 14.66 24.75
N LEU A 56 -7.29 15.71 24.79
CA LEU A 56 -7.05 16.58 23.63
C LEU A 56 -6.31 15.84 22.52
N THR A 57 -5.38 14.96 22.87
CA THR A 57 -4.64 14.12 21.92
C THR A 57 -5.58 13.13 21.25
N ALA A 58 -6.38 12.39 22.03
CA ALA A 58 -7.40 11.49 21.49
C ALA A 58 -8.36 12.26 20.57
N GLY A 59 -8.84 13.44 20.99
CA GLY A 59 -9.66 14.32 20.16
C GLY A 59 -9.00 14.75 18.85
N ALA A 60 -7.71 15.10 18.86
CA ALA A 60 -6.96 15.48 17.66
C ALA A 60 -6.80 14.33 16.66
N TYR A 61 -6.73 13.08 17.14
CA TYR A 61 -6.71 11.88 16.31
C TYR A 61 -8.11 11.31 16.01
N GLY A 62 -9.18 11.90 16.57
CA GLY A 62 -10.54 11.40 16.45
C GLY A 62 -10.77 10.06 17.15
N TRP A 63 -9.98 9.75 18.18
CA TRP A 63 -10.04 8.50 18.94
C TRP A 63 -10.91 8.66 20.20
N PRO A 64 -11.58 7.58 20.65
CA PRO A 64 -12.22 7.56 21.96
C PRO A 64 -11.20 7.81 23.09
N THR A 65 -11.65 8.43 24.18
CA THR A 65 -10.79 8.76 25.33
C THR A 65 -10.64 7.62 26.33
N ASP A 66 -11.42 6.55 26.16
CA ASP A 66 -11.52 5.38 27.04
C ASP A 66 -10.90 4.11 26.42
N LEU A 67 -9.98 4.28 25.47
CA LEU A 67 -9.26 3.17 24.86
C LEU A 67 -8.32 2.48 25.86
N SER A 68 -8.20 1.16 25.72
CA SER A 68 -7.16 0.39 26.41
C SER A 68 -5.77 0.66 25.80
N ASP A 69 -4.71 0.42 26.57
CA ASP A 69 -3.33 0.54 26.08
C ASP A 69 -3.07 -0.33 24.84
N GLU A 70 -3.67 -1.52 24.79
CA GLU A 70 -3.56 -2.44 23.65
C GLU A 70 -4.25 -1.88 22.40
N ASP A 71 -5.43 -1.28 22.55
CA ASP A 71 -6.15 -0.65 21.44
C ASP A 71 -5.43 0.60 20.93
N ILE A 72 -4.86 1.41 21.84
CA ILE A 72 -4.03 2.56 21.49
C ILE A 72 -2.83 2.09 20.66
N LEU A 73 -2.14 1.04 21.12
CA LEU A 73 -0.99 0.48 20.42
C LEU A 73 -1.38 -0.04 19.02
N ALA A 74 -2.47 -0.80 18.92
CA ALA A 74 -2.96 -1.32 17.65
C ALA A 74 -3.27 -0.20 16.64
N ARG A 75 -3.95 0.86 17.08
CA ARG A 75 -4.25 2.04 16.25
C ARG A 75 -3.00 2.81 15.83
N LEU A 76 -2.03 2.97 16.73
CA LEU A 76 -0.75 3.61 16.41
C LEU A 76 0.04 2.83 15.37
N VAL A 77 0.07 1.50 15.48
CA VAL A 77 0.74 0.63 14.49
C VAL A 77 0.07 0.74 13.13
N ALA A 78 -1.26 0.72 13.07
CA ALA A 78 -2.01 0.91 11.83
C ALA A 78 -1.74 2.28 11.21
N LEU A 79 -1.80 3.36 12.00
CA LEU A 79 -1.49 4.71 11.57
C LEU A 79 -0.06 4.82 11.03
N ASN A 80 0.91 4.19 11.70
CA ASN A 80 2.29 4.18 11.27
C ASN A 80 2.48 3.45 9.92
N ALA A 81 1.75 2.34 9.70
CA ALA A 81 1.77 1.64 8.42
C ALA A 81 1.20 2.51 7.27
N GLU A 82 0.11 3.24 7.53
CA GLU A 82 -0.44 4.21 6.58
C GLU A 82 0.57 5.32 6.24
N ARG A 83 1.20 5.91 7.27
CA ARG A 83 2.21 6.96 7.08
C ARG A 83 3.43 6.44 6.31
N ALA A 84 3.91 5.23 6.61
CA ALA A 84 5.01 4.63 5.87
C ALA A 84 4.66 4.40 4.38
N ALA A 85 3.42 4.01 4.08
CA ALA A 85 2.94 3.89 2.70
C ALA A 85 2.81 5.24 1.99
N GLU A 86 2.40 6.30 2.69
CA GLU A 86 2.40 7.69 2.19
C GLU A 86 3.81 8.18 1.88
N GLU A 87 4.75 7.97 2.80
CA GLU A 87 6.15 8.37 2.63
C GLU A 87 6.82 7.67 1.45
N LYS A 88 6.52 6.37 1.24
CA LYS A 88 6.98 5.63 0.06
C LYS A 88 6.46 6.23 -1.26
N ARG A 89 5.25 6.79 -1.23
CA ARG A 89 4.65 7.57 -2.34
C ARG A 89 5.15 9.00 -2.41
N GLY A 90 6.10 9.39 -1.55
CA GLY A 90 6.66 10.75 -1.51
C GLY A 90 5.80 11.76 -0.73
N LEU A 91 4.68 11.33 -0.13
CA LEU A 91 3.83 12.17 0.70
C LEU A 91 4.30 12.10 2.16
N ILE A 92 5.04 13.11 2.61
CA ILE A 92 5.47 13.23 4.00
C ILE A 92 4.58 14.24 4.73
N ARG A 93 3.89 13.81 5.80
CA ARG A 93 3.05 14.67 6.63
C ARG A 93 3.87 15.35 7.73
N TRP A 94 4.41 16.52 7.42
CA TRP A 94 5.16 17.34 8.39
C TRP A 94 4.24 18.05 9.38
N LEU A 95 4.57 17.96 10.68
CA LEU A 95 3.93 18.72 11.74
C LEU A 95 4.39 20.20 11.74
N ARG A 96 5.67 20.43 11.46
CA ARG A 96 6.28 21.75 11.27
C ARG A 96 7.16 21.72 10.02
N PRO A 97 6.56 21.86 8.83
CA PRO A 97 7.25 21.70 7.56
C PRO A 97 8.57 22.49 7.48
N ASP A 98 8.58 23.75 7.90
CA ASP A 98 9.76 24.62 7.77
C ASP A 98 10.93 24.17 8.65
N TYR A 99 10.65 23.74 9.88
CA TYR A 99 11.68 23.24 10.80
C TYR A 99 12.14 21.82 10.43
N GLN A 100 11.19 20.94 10.09
CA GLN A 100 11.47 19.53 9.88
C GLN A 100 12.12 19.27 8.52
N ARG A 101 11.72 19.96 7.44
CA ARG A 101 12.38 19.84 6.12
C ARG A 101 13.83 20.31 6.17
N ALA A 102 14.08 21.44 6.82
CA ALA A 102 15.43 21.97 7.02
C ALA A 102 16.33 20.99 7.78
N ARG A 103 15.80 20.38 8.86
CA ARG A 103 16.53 19.36 9.63
C ARG A 103 16.72 18.05 8.87
N ALA A 104 15.78 17.66 8.01
CA ALA A 104 15.88 16.46 7.17
C ALA A 104 16.80 16.66 5.95
N GLY A 105 17.32 17.87 5.71
CA GLY A 105 18.14 18.18 4.54
C GLY A 105 17.36 18.16 3.21
N ILE A 106 16.03 18.25 3.26
CA ILE A 106 15.17 18.23 2.08
C ILE A 106 14.94 19.68 1.64
N THR A 107 15.73 20.13 0.67
CA THR A 107 15.57 21.45 0.03
C THR A 107 14.75 21.30 -1.26
N GLY A 108 13.43 21.39 -1.13
CA GLY A 108 12.48 21.30 -2.25
C GLY A 108 11.23 20.50 -1.89
N GLU A 109 10.14 20.70 -2.64
CA GLU A 109 8.95 19.85 -2.53
C GLU A 109 9.29 18.44 -3.03
N THR A 110 9.09 17.42 -2.20
CA THR A 110 9.17 16.03 -2.66
C THR A 110 8.02 15.82 -3.64
N PRO A 111 8.27 15.52 -4.93
CA PRO A 111 7.18 15.24 -5.85
C PRO A 111 6.43 14.02 -5.32
N VAL A 112 5.13 14.19 -5.04
CA VAL A 112 4.23 13.08 -4.76
C VAL A 112 4.31 12.18 -5.98
N LYS A 113 4.85 10.98 -5.81
CA LYS A 113 4.75 9.95 -6.83
C LYS A 113 3.28 9.55 -6.86
N GLU A 114 2.54 10.10 -7.80
CA GLU A 114 1.21 9.62 -8.15
C GLU A 114 1.35 8.15 -8.57
N GLU A 115 1.27 7.24 -7.62
CA GLU A 115 0.79 5.90 -7.92
C GLU A 115 -0.66 6.10 -8.35
N GLN A 116 -0.93 5.92 -9.64
CA GLN A 116 -2.26 5.72 -10.17
C GLN A 116 -2.95 4.71 -9.25
N ILE A 117 -3.88 5.19 -8.43
CA ILE A 117 -4.86 4.35 -7.77
C ILE A 117 -5.78 3.95 -8.91
N GLU A 118 -5.39 2.92 -9.67
CA GLU A 118 -6.34 2.19 -10.50
C GLU A 118 -7.38 1.65 -9.54
N ALA A 119 -8.56 2.30 -9.57
CA ALA A 119 -9.77 1.71 -9.07
C ALA A 119 -9.81 0.26 -9.51
N GLU A 120 -10.14 -0.61 -8.57
CA GLU A 120 -10.45 -2.02 -8.75
C GLU A 120 -11.68 -2.17 -9.66
N LEU A 121 -11.51 -1.82 -10.93
CA LEU A 121 -12.20 -2.43 -12.04
C LEU A 121 -11.29 -3.58 -12.43
N VAL A 122 -11.79 -4.79 -12.26
CA VAL A 122 -11.19 -6.04 -12.71
C VAL A 122 -11.09 -6.00 -14.25
N ALA A 123 -10.17 -5.21 -14.77
CA ALA A 123 -9.58 -5.38 -16.08
C ALA A 123 -8.21 -5.98 -15.77
N MET A 124 -8.12 -7.30 -15.90
CA MET A 124 -6.87 -8.03 -15.80
C MET A 124 -5.93 -7.57 -16.92
N ASP A 125 -5.29 -6.42 -16.76
CA ASP A 125 -4.14 -6.04 -17.56
C ASP A 125 -2.93 -6.79 -16.98
N ALA A 126 -2.96 -8.10 -17.23
CA ALA A 126 -1.76 -8.88 -17.17
C ALA A 126 -0.79 -8.21 -18.14
N LYS A 127 0.35 -7.76 -17.61
CA LYS A 127 1.64 -8.02 -18.28
C LYS A 127 1.76 -9.54 -18.46
N ALA A 128 0.93 -10.11 -19.33
CA ALA A 128 1.00 -11.49 -19.75
C ALA A 128 2.31 -11.56 -20.51
N GLN A 129 3.29 -12.25 -19.93
CA GLN A 129 4.43 -12.72 -20.68
C GLN A 129 3.86 -13.37 -21.94
N LYS A 130 4.16 -12.80 -23.11
CA LYS A 130 3.62 -13.31 -24.38
C LYS A 130 3.81 -14.83 -24.41
N PRO A 131 2.77 -15.61 -24.72
CA PRO A 131 2.87 -17.05 -24.71
C PRO A 131 3.98 -17.50 -25.65
N MET A 132 4.64 -18.60 -25.29
CA MET A 132 5.65 -19.21 -26.14
C MET A 132 4.93 -20.03 -27.21
N PHE A 133 5.30 -19.85 -28.48
CA PHE A 133 4.74 -20.66 -29.57
C PHE A 133 5.19 -22.12 -29.45
N PRO A 134 4.27 -23.10 -29.47
CA PRO A 134 4.60 -24.51 -29.30
C PRO A 134 5.51 -25.09 -30.39
N THR A 135 6.20 -26.18 -30.07
CA THR A 135 7.07 -26.91 -31.00
C THR A 135 6.36 -28.10 -31.66
N GLY A 136 5.30 -28.65 -31.06
CA GLY A 136 4.52 -29.76 -31.62
C GLY A 136 3.51 -29.32 -32.68
N ASP A 137 3.33 -30.09 -33.75
CA ASP A 137 2.49 -29.69 -34.90
C ASP A 137 1.00 -29.55 -34.55
N VAL A 138 0.48 -30.42 -33.68
CA VAL A 138 -0.91 -30.36 -33.19
C VAL A 138 -1.11 -29.11 -32.34
N GLU A 139 -0.18 -28.82 -31.44
CA GLU A 139 -0.22 -27.65 -30.55
C GLU A 139 -0.07 -26.33 -31.31
N ARG A 140 0.79 -26.29 -32.35
CA ARG A 140 0.91 -25.14 -33.26
C ARG A 140 -0.42 -24.86 -33.96
N THR A 141 -1.11 -25.91 -34.41
CA THR A 141 -2.41 -25.78 -35.08
C THR A 141 -3.45 -25.20 -34.13
N ALA A 142 -3.53 -25.73 -32.89
CA ALA A 142 -4.42 -25.19 -31.87
C ALA A 142 -4.13 -23.73 -31.52
N ALA A 143 -2.84 -23.35 -31.40
CA ALA A 143 -2.42 -21.99 -31.09
C ALA A 143 -2.79 -20.99 -32.21
N VAL A 144 -2.59 -21.36 -33.47
CA VAL A 144 -3.00 -20.55 -34.64
C VAL A 144 -4.52 -20.44 -34.72
N PHE A 145 -5.25 -21.53 -34.45
CA PHE A 145 -6.71 -21.53 -34.45
C PHE A 145 -7.28 -20.62 -33.35
N ALA A 146 -6.74 -20.68 -32.13
CA ALA A 146 -7.11 -19.79 -31.03
C ALA A 146 -6.83 -18.31 -31.34
N ALA A 147 -5.69 -18.02 -31.99
CA ALA A 147 -5.38 -16.66 -32.43
C ALA A 147 -6.39 -16.13 -33.46
N LEU A 148 -6.85 -16.96 -34.39
CA LEU A 148 -7.89 -16.59 -35.35
C LEU A 148 -9.30 -16.50 -34.74
N MET A 149 -9.62 -17.30 -33.72
CA MET A 149 -10.91 -17.22 -33.01
C MET A 149 -11.07 -15.89 -32.25
N ASN A 150 -9.99 -15.42 -31.62
CA ASN A 150 -10.00 -14.16 -30.88
C ASN A 150 -9.88 -12.93 -31.80
N ALA A 151 -9.64 -13.13 -33.10
CA ALA A 151 -9.51 -12.05 -34.06
C ALA A 151 -10.88 -11.60 -34.58
N SER A 152 -11.17 -10.31 -34.47
CA SER A 152 -12.36 -9.69 -35.06
C SER A 152 -12.20 -9.37 -36.56
N ALA A 153 -11.00 -9.53 -37.11
CA ALA A 153 -10.66 -9.26 -38.52
C ALA A 153 -9.67 -10.29 -39.07
N PRO A 154 -9.55 -10.45 -40.41
CA PRO A 154 -8.57 -11.34 -41.02
C PRO A 154 -7.13 -11.00 -40.63
N LEU A 155 -6.40 -11.98 -40.11
CA LEU A 155 -5.01 -11.82 -39.66
C LEU A 155 -4.01 -12.36 -40.69
N ASP A 156 -2.86 -11.72 -40.80
CA ASP A 156 -1.70 -12.25 -41.52
C ASP A 156 -0.76 -13.02 -40.58
N GLY A 157 0.17 -13.78 -41.17
CA GLY A 157 1.14 -14.57 -40.40
C GLY A 157 2.00 -13.71 -39.47
N ALA A 158 2.34 -12.49 -39.89
CA ALA A 158 3.10 -11.53 -39.10
C ALA A 158 2.33 -11.03 -37.86
N ALA A 159 1.04 -10.74 -37.98
CA ALA A 159 0.20 -10.31 -36.87
C ALA A 159 0.07 -11.40 -35.81
N ILE A 160 -0.11 -12.66 -36.23
CA ILE A 160 -0.13 -13.81 -35.32
C ILE A 160 1.26 -14.01 -34.69
N ALA A 161 2.35 -13.89 -35.46
CA ALA A 161 3.70 -14.05 -34.92
C ALA A 161 4.03 -13.04 -33.79
N ARG A 162 3.50 -11.81 -33.88
CA ARG A 162 3.71 -10.75 -32.87
C ARG A 162 3.02 -11.00 -31.52
N SER A 163 2.02 -11.89 -31.46
CA SER A 163 1.35 -12.25 -30.20
C SER A 163 2.16 -13.24 -29.35
N PHE A 164 3.18 -13.90 -29.92
CA PHE A 164 4.03 -14.86 -29.21
C PHE A 164 5.40 -14.27 -28.87
N ARG A 165 6.06 -14.86 -27.87
CA ARG A 165 7.39 -14.42 -27.38
C ARG A 165 8.48 -14.48 -28.46
N GLN A 166 8.41 -15.45 -29.38
CA GLN A 166 9.41 -15.65 -30.44
C GLN A 166 9.29 -14.64 -31.59
N GLY A 167 8.21 -13.85 -31.66
CA GLY A 167 8.01 -12.81 -32.67
C GLY A 167 8.09 -13.34 -34.10
N MET A 168 8.67 -12.57 -35.01
CA MET A 168 8.73 -12.90 -36.45
C MET A 168 9.46 -14.22 -36.78
N LYS A 169 10.25 -14.80 -35.87
CA LYS A 169 11.00 -16.05 -36.12
C LYS A 169 10.10 -17.25 -36.41
N ILE A 170 8.87 -17.24 -35.90
CA ILE A 170 7.90 -18.33 -36.06
C ILE A 170 6.91 -18.10 -37.21
N GLU A 171 7.00 -16.96 -37.90
CA GLU A 171 6.11 -16.63 -39.02
C GLU A 171 6.09 -17.71 -40.13
N PRO A 172 7.24 -18.29 -40.58
CA PRO A 172 7.21 -19.34 -41.60
C PRO A 172 6.47 -20.59 -41.14
N ALA A 173 6.55 -20.93 -39.84
CA ALA A 173 5.83 -22.07 -39.28
C ALA A 173 4.32 -21.80 -39.20
N ILE A 174 3.92 -20.58 -38.81
CA ILE A 174 2.52 -20.15 -38.79
C ILE A 174 1.93 -20.16 -40.20
N LEU A 175 2.64 -19.64 -41.21
CA LEU A 175 2.18 -19.64 -42.60
C LEU A 175 1.97 -21.06 -43.16
N ARG A 176 2.81 -22.03 -42.79
CA ARG A 176 2.61 -23.44 -43.17
C ARG A 176 1.32 -24.01 -42.59
N VAL A 177 1.03 -23.71 -41.32
CA VAL A 177 -0.21 -24.14 -40.64
C VAL A 177 -1.43 -23.46 -41.29
N LEU A 178 -1.38 -22.16 -41.54
CA LEU A 178 -2.47 -21.41 -42.20
C LEU A 178 -2.75 -21.95 -43.61
N ALA A 179 -1.71 -22.25 -44.39
CA ALA A 179 -1.85 -22.85 -45.71
C ALA A 179 -2.48 -24.25 -45.65
N ALA A 180 -2.14 -25.07 -44.65
CA ALA A 180 -2.77 -26.37 -44.44
C ALA A 180 -4.25 -26.22 -44.06
N LEU A 181 -4.59 -25.30 -43.14
CA LEU A 181 -5.96 -25.03 -42.73
C LEU A 181 -6.84 -24.46 -43.85
N ALA A 182 -6.26 -23.64 -44.73
CA ALA A 182 -6.96 -23.15 -45.92
C ALA A 182 -7.26 -24.26 -46.93
N ARG A 183 -6.34 -25.21 -47.14
CA ARG A 183 -6.58 -26.38 -48.02
C ARG A 183 -7.66 -27.31 -47.50
N ILE A 184 -7.77 -27.45 -46.18
CA ILE A 184 -8.77 -28.29 -45.51
C ILE A 184 -10.13 -27.56 -45.41
N GLY A 185 -10.18 -26.26 -45.71
CA GLY A 185 -11.42 -25.46 -45.76
C GLY A 185 -11.88 -24.87 -44.43
N ASN A 186 -11.05 -24.94 -43.38
CA ASN A 186 -11.36 -24.42 -42.04
C ASN A 186 -11.18 -22.89 -41.93
N VAL A 187 -10.36 -22.33 -42.82
CA VAL A 187 -9.99 -20.91 -42.83
C VAL A 187 -10.19 -20.39 -44.24
N HIS A 188 -10.81 -19.22 -44.38
CA HIS A 188 -10.93 -18.52 -45.65
C HIS A 188 -9.80 -17.51 -45.82
N THR A 189 -9.36 -17.32 -47.05
CA THR A 189 -8.40 -16.28 -47.44
C THR A 189 -8.90 -15.60 -48.71
N SER A 190 -8.91 -14.27 -48.72
CA SER A 190 -9.29 -13.49 -49.91
C SER A 190 -8.08 -13.22 -50.82
N ASP A 191 -6.90 -13.00 -50.21
CA ASP A 191 -5.72 -12.46 -50.89
C ASP A 191 -4.50 -13.40 -50.79
N GLY A 192 -4.67 -14.60 -50.23
CA GLY A 192 -3.59 -15.55 -49.93
C GLY A 192 -2.63 -15.10 -48.81
N ARG A 193 -2.88 -13.93 -48.22
CA ARG A 193 -2.02 -13.30 -47.20
C ARG A 193 -2.72 -13.11 -45.85
N ARG A 194 -4.04 -12.90 -45.87
CA ARG A 194 -4.87 -12.75 -44.66
C ARG A 194 -5.82 -13.92 -44.55
N PHE A 195 -6.01 -14.38 -43.32
CA PHE A 195 -6.70 -15.61 -42.99
C PHE A 195 -7.73 -15.31 -41.90
N ALA A 196 -8.93 -15.84 -42.05
CA ALA A 196 -9.98 -15.76 -41.03
C ALA A 196 -10.75 -17.08 -40.96
N LEU A 197 -11.26 -17.42 -39.78
CA LEU A 197 -12.06 -18.62 -39.63
C LEU A 197 -13.34 -18.52 -40.47
N ARG A 198 -13.73 -19.63 -41.07
CA ARG A 198 -15.03 -19.74 -41.72
C ARG A 198 -16.09 -19.78 -40.62
N ARG A 199 -16.78 -18.67 -40.39
CA ARG A 199 -17.97 -18.69 -39.52
C ARG A 199 -19.07 -19.42 -40.28
N SER A 200 -19.46 -20.59 -39.80
CA SER A 200 -20.77 -21.16 -40.15
C SER A 200 -21.82 -20.21 -39.58
N ALA A 201 -22.67 -19.67 -40.45
CA ALA A 201 -23.94 -19.09 -40.03
C ALA A 201 -24.85 -20.18 -39.46
#